data_AF-A0A2N8HBD4-F1
#
_entry.id   AF-A0A2N8HBD4-F1
#
_cell.length_a   1.000
_cell.length_b   1.000
_cell.length_c   1.000
_cell.angle_alpha   90.00
_cell.angle_beta   90.00
_cell.angle_gamma   90.00
#
_symmetry.space_group_name_H-M   'P 1'
#
loop_
_entity.id
_entity.type
_entity.pdbx_description
1 polymer ?
#
loop_
_entity_poly.entity_id
_entity_poly.type
_entity_poly.pdbx_seq_one_letter_code
_entity_poly.pdbx_strand_id
1 'polypeptide(L)'
;MYYLDNEEALTKERKECVSRYKNLNGLRGEFTEEKTKYVDFLVKNEGLTNDINALTKQKDELEAKNQELAAANEAKKTDLQAQQTALAELQSKSKDMESIQAIADKIKGLEEESKQLEVVKQAEQGKHDAIVAETEQLVVNNAALRQLKADQDAHLSPPNLKTRVSQVIDDFNVVVIDGGAADLGVVPGSKLAVMRDGNKIAELDVNAVESRVSTATILPTTVTAGERVEAGDIVVSVRP
;
A
#
# COMPACT_ATOMS: atom_id res chain seq x y z
N MET A 1 116.39 72.05 -82.01
CA MET A 1 114.91 71.98 -81.98
C MET A 1 114.40 70.55 -81.87
N TYR A 2 114.82 69.59 -82.71
CA TYR A 2 114.32 68.19 -82.69
C TYR A 2 114.42 67.38 -81.38
N TYR A 3 115.37 67.67 -80.49
CA TYR A 3 115.50 66.95 -79.21
C TYR A 3 114.46 67.38 -78.16
N LEU A 4 113.98 68.63 -78.22
CA LEU A 4 113.00 69.16 -77.28
C LEU A 4 111.58 68.61 -77.57
N ASP A 5 111.20 68.52 -78.85
CA ASP A 5 109.88 67.99 -79.25
C ASP A 5 109.68 66.51 -78.85
N ASN A 6 110.76 65.71 -78.87
CA ASN A 6 110.71 64.31 -78.48
C ASN A 6 110.62 64.13 -76.95
N GLU A 7 111.25 65.03 -76.19
CA GLU A 7 111.18 65.05 -74.73
C GLU A 7 109.79 65.50 -74.23
N GLU A 8 109.16 66.45 -74.92
CA GLU A 8 107.77 66.85 -74.67
C GLU A 8 106.77 65.72 -74.97
N ALA A 9 106.94 65.01 -76.10
CA ALA A 9 106.10 63.87 -76.48
C ALA A 9 106.20 62.71 -75.47
N LEU A 10 107.42 62.35 -75.05
CA LEU A 10 107.64 61.32 -74.03
C LEU A 10 107.06 61.73 -72.66
N THR A 11 107.13 63.02 -72.31
CA THR A 11 106.54 63.54 -71.07
C THR A 11 105.02 63.48 -71.09
N LYS A 12 104.39 63.76 -72.25
CA LYS A 12 102.94 63.63 -72.44
C LYS A 12 102.47 62.18 -72.32
N GLU A 13 103.15 61.25 -73.00
CA GLU A 13 102.86 59.81 -72.91
C GLU A 13 103.02 59.27 -71.49
N ARG A 14 104.06 59.68 -70.75
CA ARG A 14 104.20 59.31 -69.33
C ARG A 14 103.03 59.81 -68.48
N LYS A 15 102.58 61.05 -68.66
CA LYS A 15 101.42 61.60 -67.94
C LYS A 15 100.12 60.87 -68.28
N GLU A 16 99.91 60.54 -69.55
CA GLU A 16 98.74 59.78 -69.99
C GLU A 16 98.77 58.33 -69.48
N CYS A 17 99.93 57.68 -69.51
CA CYS A 17 100.13 56.33 -68.98
C CYS A 17 99.86 56.28 -67.46
N VAL A 18 100.38 57.25 -66.69
CA VAL A 18 100.09 57.39 -65.25
C VAL A 18 98.58 57.58 -65.01
N SER A 19 97.91 58.39 -65.83
CA SER A 19 96.47 58.63 -65.72
C SER A 19 95.65 57.37 -66.05
N ARG A 20 96.02 56.63 -67.11
CA ARG A 20 95.38 55.36 -67.48
C ARG A 20 95.58 54.30 -66.40
N TYR A 21 96.78 54.18 -65.85
CA TYR A 21 97.07 53.25 -64.75
C TYR A 21 96.24 53.58 -63.51
N LYS A 22 96.14 54.87 -63.14
CA LYS A 22 95.30 55.32 -62.03
C LYS A 22 93.83 54.97 -62.26
N ASN A 23 93.30 55.19 -63.46
CA ASN A 23 91.92 54.86 -63.82
C ASN A 23 91.67 53.33 -63.76
N LEU A 24 92.57 52.54 -64.36
CA LEU A 24 92.46 51.08 -64.37
C LEU A 24 92.53 50.49 -62.96
N ASN A 25 93.35 51.08 -62.07
CA ASN A 25 93.39 50.70 -60.67
C ASN A 25 92.10 51.06 -59.93
N GLY A 26 91.46 52.18 -60.27
CA GLY A 26 90.13 52.57 -59.76
C GLY A 26 89.03 51.59 -60.15
N LEU A 27 88.93 51.29 -61.46
CA LEU A 27 88.00 50.29 -62.00
C LEU A 27 88.19 48.90 -61.37
N ARG A 28 89.44 48.50 -61.10
CA ARG A 28 89.74 47.25 -60.40
C ARG A 28 89.22 47.27 -58.95
N GLY A 29 89.32 48.42 -58.27
CA GLY A 29 88.75 48.62 -56.94
C GLY A 29 87.23 48.48 -56.95
N GLU A 30 86.55 49.21 -57.84
CA GLU A 30 85.09 49.15 -58.01
C GLU A 30 84.60 47.73 -58.34
N PHE A 31 85.27 47.03 -59.27
CA PHE A 31 84.94 45.65 -59.60
C PHE A 31 85.09 44.71 -58.39
N THR A 32 86.10 44.94 -57.56
CA THR A 32 86.33 44.12 -56.36
C THR A 32 85.25 44.37 -55.30
N GLU A 33 84.85 45.61 -55.10
CA GLU A 33 83.74 45.98 -54.21
C GLU A 33 82.41 45.37 -54.69
N GLU A 34 82.10 45.49 -55.98
CA GLU A 34 80.85 44.97 -56.52
C GLU A 34 80.81 43.44 -56.51
N LYS A 35 81.95 42.79 -56.77
CA LYS A 35 82.09 41.34 -56.58
C LYS A 35 81.83 40.93 -55.14
N THR A 36 82.32 41.70 -54.16
CA THR A 36 82.11 41.43 -52.73
C THR A 36 80.63 41.54 -52.37
N LYS A 37 79.95 42.61 -52.81
CA LYS A 37 78.50 42.76 -52.60
C LYS A 37 77.69 41.64 -53.24
N TYR A 38 78.07 41.19 -54.44
CA TYR A 38 77.39 40.08 -55.10
C TYR A 38 77.54 38.77 -54.32
N VAL A 39 78.74 38.49 -53.79
CA VAL A 39 78.96 37.33 -52.92
C VAL A 39 78.12 37.42 -51.64
N ASP A 40 78.08 38.59 -50.98
CA ASP A 40 77.25 38.80 -49.78
C ASP A 40 75.75 38.62 -50.09
N PHE A 41 75.30 39.09 -51.26
CA PHE A 41 73.92 38.90 -51.73
C PHE A 41 73.59 37.42 -51.96
N LEU A 42 74.52 36.65 -52.55
CA LEU A 42 74.34 35.21 -52.74
C LEU A 42 74.19 34.48 -51.40
N VAL A 43 75.06 34.78 -50.42
CA VAL A 43 74.98 34.20 -49.07
C VAL A 43 73.64 34.55 -48.40
N LYS A 44 73.19 35.81 -48.54
CA LYS A 44 71.90 36.24 -47.99
C LYS A 44 70.71 35.52 -48.65
N ASN A 45 70.74 35.31 -49.96
CA ASN A 45 69.69 34.57 -50.66
C ASN A 45 69.63 33.09 -50.28
N GLU A 46 70.78 32.46 -50.05
CA GLU A 46 70.84 31.09 -49.55
C GLU A 46 70.22 31.00 -48.14
N GLY A 47 70.54 31.96 -47.27
CA GLY A 47 69.91 32.10 -45.95
C GLY A 47 68.38 32.23 -46.03
N LEU A 48 67.88 33.13 -46.89
CA LEU A 48 66.44 33.32 -47.11
C LEU A 48 65.76 32.06 -47.66
N THR A 49 66.45 31.33 -48.54
CA THR A 49 65.92 30.07 -49.09
C THR A 49 65.74 29.02 -47.99
N ASN A 50 66.71 28.93 -47.07
CA ASN A 50 66.61 28.02 -45.92
C ASN A 50 65.47 28.42 -44.97
N ASP A 51 65.31 29.71 -44.70
CA ASP A 51 64.21 30.22 -43.86
C ASP A 51 62.84 29.94 -44.49
N ILE A 52 62.69 30.14 -45.80
CA ILE A 52 61.46 29.81 -46.54
C ILE A 52 61.14 28.32 -46.40
N ASN A 53 62.13 27.45 -46.61
CA ASN A 53 61.93 26.00 -46.48
C ASN A 53 61.51 25.61 -45.05
N ALA A 54 62.12 26.23 -44.03
CA ALA A 54 61.77 25.97 -42.63
C ALA A 54 60.34 26.45 -42.30
N LEU A 55 59.96 27.63 -42.77
CA LEU A 55 58.61 28.19 -42.56
C LEU A 55 57.54 27.38 -43.30
N THR A 56 57.81 26.93 -44.53
CA THR A 56 56.89 26.05 -45.26
C THR A 56 56.67 24.75 -44.49
N LYS A 57 57.73 24.13 -43.96
CA LYS A 57 57.59 22.92 -43.14
C LYS A 57 56.75 23.17 -41.87
N GLN A 58 56.97 24.28 -41.17
CA GLN A 58 56.16 24.63 -40.01
C GLN A 58 54.69 24.86 -40.36
N LYS A 59 54.41 25.49 -41.51
CA LYS A 59 53.05 25.70 -42.00
C LYS A 59 52.33 24.37 -42.23
N ASP A 60 52.98 23.43 -42.91
CA ASP A 60 52.42 22.11 -43.21
C ASP A 60 52.12 21.32 -41.91
N GLU A 61 53.02 21.38 -40.93
CA GLU A 61 52.81 20.77 -39.61
C GLU A 61 51.63 21.39 -38.84
N LEU A 62 51.46 22.71 -38.91
CA LEU A 62 50.32 23.41 -38.28
C LEU A 62 49.00 23.11 -38.98
N GLU A 63 49.02 22.99 -40.31
CA GLU A 63 47.84 22.65 -41.10
C GLU A 63 47.36 21.23 -40.78
N ALA A 64 48.29 20.27 -40.65
CA ALA A 64 47.98 18.92 -40.20
C ALA A 64 47.37 18.90 -38.79
N LYS A 65 47.97 19.59 -37.82
CA LYS A 65 47.44 19.68 -36.44
C LYS A 65 46.06 20.32 -36.38
N ASN A 66 45.79 21.34 -37.22
CA ASN A 66 44.49 21.98 -37.26
C ASN A 66 43.41 21.03 -37.82
N GLN A 67 43.73 20.22 -38.82
CA GLN A 67 42.81 19.20 -39.33
C GLN A 67 42.51 18.13 -38.27
N GLU A 68 43.52 17.65 -37.54
CA GLU A 68 43.34 16.71 -36.43
C GLU A 68 42.46 17.29 -35.32
N LEU A 69 42.69 18.55 -34.93
CA LEU A 69 41.87 19.24 -33.93
C LEU A 69 40.41 19.42 -34.39
N ALA A 70 40.19 19.74 -35.68
CA ALA A 70 38.85 19.84 -36.23
C ALA A 70 38.11 18.50 -36.18
N ALA A 71 38.77 17.41 -36.57
CA ALA A 71 38.19 16.07 -36.49
C ALA A 71 37.89 15.64 -35.04
N ALA A 72 38.80 15.92 -34.10
CA ALA A 72 38.61 15.64 -32.69
C ALA A 72 37.45 16.44 -32.08
N ASN A 73 37.26 17.69 -32.50
CA ASN A 73 36.15 18.54 -32.04
C ASN A 73 34.80 18.03 -32.55
N GLU A 74 34.70 17.61 -33.81
CA GLU A 74 33.47 17.01 -34.34
C GLU A 74 33.15 15.69 -33.62
N ALA A 75 34.14 14.83 -33.39
CA ALA A 75 33.95 13.60 -32.62
C ALA A 75 33.41 13.89 -31.20
N LYS A 76 34.03 14.83 -30.47
CA LYS A 76 33.57 15.24 -29.13
C LYS A 76 32.16 15.82 -29.14
N LYS A 77 31.79 16.55 -30.19
CA LYS A 77 30.44 17.11 -30.34
C LYS A 77 29.40 16.01 -30.52
N THR A 78 29.70 14.98 -31.32
CA THR A 78 28.85 13.80 -31.46
C THR A 78 28.73 13.03 -30.15
N ASP A 79 29.83 12.79 -29.44
CA ASP A 79 29.82 12.12 -28.13
C ASP A 79 28.99 12.87 -27.09
N LEU A 80 29.13 14.20 -27.04
CA LEU A 80 28.37 15.05 -26.12
C LEU A 80 26.86 14.98 -26.41
N GLN A 81 26.47 14.97 -27.70
CA GLN A 81 25.08 14.80 -28.08
C GLN A 81 24.54 13.42 -27.67
N ALA A 82 25.32 12.35 -27.87
CA ALA A 82 24.94 11.01 -27.43
C ALA A 82 24.76 10.93 -25.90
N GLN A 83 25.66 11.55 -25.14
CA GLN A 83 25.55 11.62 -23.68
C GLN A 83 24.33 12.41 -23.22
N GLN A 84 23.97 13.51 -23.90
CA GLN A 84 22.75 14.27 -23.60
C GLN A 84 21.48 13.43 -23.82
N THR A 85 21.43 12.65 -24.91
CA THR A 85 20.31 11.72 -25.15
C THR A 85 20.21 10.65 -24.08
N ALA A 86 21.34 10.00 -23.73
CA ALA A 86 21.36 8.99 -22.68
C ALA A 86 20.93 9.55 -21.31
N LEU A 87 21.34 10.78 -20.98
CA LEU A 87 20.92 11.46 -19.75
C LEU A 87 19.41 11.70 -19.72
N ALA A 88 18.82 12.15 -20.84
CA ALA A 88 17.37 12.38 -20.94
C ALA A 88 16.58 11.07 -20.76
N GLU A 89 17.05 9.96 -21.34
CA GLU A 89 16.44 8.64 -21.14
C GLU A 89 16.50 8.18 -19.67
N LEU A 90 17.65 8.38 -19.00
CA LEU A 90 17.79 8.06 -17.58
C LEU A 90 16.86 8.92 -16.70
N GLN A 91 16.72 10.21 -17.01
CA GLN A 91 15.78 11.09 -16.31
C GLN A 91 14.33 10.64 -16.49
N SER A 92 13.95 10.16 -17.67
CA SER A 92 12.63 9.59 -17.91
C SER A 92 12.40 8.34 -17.05
N LYS A 93 13.37 7.39 -17.07
CA LYS A 93 13.29 6.16 -16.25
C LYS A 93 13.22 6.45 -14.74
N SER A 94 13.88 7.51 -14.28
CA SER A 94 13.81 7.93 -12.88
C SER A 94 12.40 8.34 -12.46
N LYS A 95 11.63 9.02 -13.34
CA LYS A 95 10.23 9.38 -13.08
C LYS A 95 9.31 8.16 -13.00
N ASP A 96 9.57 7.16 -13.84
CA ASP A 96 8.84 5.89 -13.78
C ASP A 96 9.07 5.20 -12.42
N MET A 97 10.29 5.30 -11.86
CA MET A 97 10.62 4.76 -10.55
C MET A 97 9.87 5.45 -9.40
N GLU A 98 9.70 6.77 -9.44
CA GLU A 98 8.85 7.50 -8.48
C GLU A 98 7.39 7.03 -8.52
N SER A 99 6.90 6.72 -9.72
CA SER A 99 5.54 6.20 -9.92
C SER A 99 5.37 4.79 -9.33
N ILE A 100 6.41 3.95 -9.43
CA ILE A 100 6.45 2.62 -8.80
C ILE A 100 6.42 2.75 -7.26
N GLN A 101 7.15 3.71 -6.69
CA GLN A 101 7.12 3.94 -5.24
C GLN A 101 5.73 4.33 -4.76
N ALA A 102 5.02 5.21 -5.48
CA ALA A 102 3.64 5.57 -5.17
C ALA A 102 2.69 4.36 -5.22
N ILE A 103 2.90 3.43 -6.17
CA ILE A 103 2.15 2.18 -6.25
C ILE A 103 2.46 1.28 -5.04
N ALA A 104 3.73 1.15 -4.66
CA ALA A 104 4.14 0.36 -3.50
C ALA A 104 3.53 0.87 -2.19
N ASP A 105 3.50 2.18 -1.98
CA ASP A 105 2.87 2.79 -0.81
C ASP A 105 1.35 2.56 -0.80
N LYS A 106 0.70 2.61 -1.98
CA LYS A 106 -0.72 2.27 -2.11
C LYS A 106 -1.01 0.80 -1.81
N ILE A 107 -0.13 -0.13 -2.23
CA ILE A 107 -0.26 -1.55 -1.90
C ILE A 107 -0.18 -1.77 -0.39
N LYS A 108 0.78 -1.15 0.30
CA LYS A 108 0.88 -1.24 1.76
C LYS A 108 -0.38 -0.74 2.47
N GLY A 109 -0.93 0.40 2.01
CA GLY A 109 -2.19 0.92 2.55
C GLY A 109 -3.36 -0.06 2.38
N LEU A 110 -3.48 -0.69 1.21
CA LEU A 110 -4.51 -1.70 0.94
C LEU A 110 -4.31 -2.98 1.77
N GLU A 111 -3.08 -3.40 2.02
CA GLU A 111 -2.79 -4.55 2.89
C GLU A 111 -3.19 -4.27 4.35
N GLU A 112 -2.97 -3.05 4.84
CA GLU A 112 -3.41 -2.63 6.18
C GLU A 112 -4.94 -2.57 6.28
N GLU A 113 -5.62 -1.98 5.29
CA GLU A 113 -7.08 -1.94 5.22
C GLU A 113 -7.68 -3.35 5.17
N SER A 114 -7.09 -4.26 4.38
CA SER A 114 -7.53 -5.65 4.28
C SER A 114 -7.40 -6.39 5.63
N LYS A 115 -6.33 -6.15 6.39
CA LYS A 115 -6.19 -6.70 7.75
C LYS A 115 -7.25 -6.17 8.70
N GLN A 116 -7.56 -4.88 8.64
CA GLN A 116 -8.61 -4.29 9.47
C GLN A 116 -9.99 -4.86 9.12
N LEU A 117 -10.30 -5.05 7.84
CA LEU A 117 -11.54 -5.66 7.39
C LEU A 117 -11.72 -7.10 7.89
N GLU A 118 -10.66 -7.91 7.94
CA GLU A 118 -10.76 -9.27 8.46
C GLU A 118 -11.08 -9.29 9.97
N VAL A 119 -10.54 -8.34 10.74
CA VAL A 119 -10.89 -8.18 12.17
C VAL A 119 -12.36 -7.79 12.34
N VAL A 120 -12.85 -6.83 11.53
CA VAL A 120 -14.25 -6.41 11.56
C VAL A 120 -15.17 -7.59 11.20
N LYS A 121 -14.81 -8.36 10.17
CA LYS A 121 -15.57 -9.55 9.76
C LYS A 121 -15.66 -10.59 10.88
N GLN A 122 -14.57 -10.86 11.60
CA GLN A 122 -14.60 -11.78 12.75
C GLN A 122 -15.49 -11.24 13.88
N ALA A 123 -15.43 -9.95 14.17
CA ALA A 123 -16.28 -9.32 15.18
C ALA A 123 -17.77 -9.40 14.82
N GLU A 124 -18.12 -9.13 13.56
CA GLU A 124 -19.50 -9.24 13.06
C GLU A 124 -19.98 -10.70 13.04
N GLN A 125 -19.12 -11.66 12.71
CA GLN A 125 -19.46 -13.08 12.81
C GLN A 125 -19.79 -13.47 14.25
N GLY A 126 -19.01 -13.00 15.22
CA GLY A 126 -19.29 -13.23 16.64
C GLY A 126 -20.63 -12.64 17.09
N LYS A 127 -21.00 -11.45 16.58
CA LYS A 127 -22.33 -10.85 16.84
C LYS A 127 -23.46 -11.67 16.21
N HIS A 128 -23.26 -12.13 14.98
CA HIS A 128 -24.23 -12.98 14.29
C HIS A 128 -24.50 -14.26 15.08
N ASP A 129 -23.44 -14.96 15.51
CA ASP A 129 -23.57 -16.21 16.26
C ASP A 129 -24.29 -16.00 17.61
N ALA A 130 -24.04 -14.86 18.27
CA ALA A 130 -24.76 -14.47 19.49
C ALA A 130 -26.26 -14.22 19.25
N ILE A 131 -26.60 -13.51 18.16
CA ILE A 131 -28.01 -13.25 17.77
C ILE A 131 -28.72 -14.56 17.43
N VAL A 132 -28.05 -15.49 16.74
CA VAL A 132 -28.62 -16.82 16.43
C VAL A 132 -28.94 -17.56 17.73
N ALA A 133 -28.00 -17.63 18.67
CA ALA A 133 -28.23 -18.29 19.96
C ALA A 133 -29.38 -17.65 20.76
N GLU A 134 -29.46 -16.32 20.79
CA GLU A 134 -30.56 -15.61 21.44
C GLU A 134 -31.91 -15.90 20.76
N THR A 135 -31.93 -15.92 19.42
CA THR A 135 -33.13 -16.23 18.64
C THR A 135 -33.62 -17.65 18.91
N GLU A 136 -32.72 -18.63 18.95
CA GLU A 136 -33.05 -20.02 19.29
C GLU A 136 -33.66 -20.13 20.70
N GLN A 137 -33.08 -19.42 21.68
CA GLN A 137 -33.60 -19.39 23.04
C GLN A 137 -34.99 -18.73 23.12
N LEU A 138 -35.19 -17.63 22.40
CA LEU A 138 -36.48 -16.95 22.33
C LEU A 138 -37.56 -17.83 21.68
N VAL A 139 -37.21 -18.62 20.66
CA VAL A 139 -38.14 -19.58 20.03
C VAL A 139 -38.60 -20.64 21.04
N VAL A 140 -37.67 -21.22 21.82
CA VAL A 140 -37.99 -22.20 22.87
C VAL A 140 -38.88 -21.57 23.95
N ASN A 141 -38.52 -20.38 24.44
CA ASN A 141 -39.31 -19.66 25.43
C ASN A 141 -40.71 -19.31 24.92
N ASN A 142 -40.84 -18.89 23.65
CA ASN A 142 -42.13 -18.57 23.05
C ASN A 142 -43.02 -19.81 22.94
N ALA A 143 -42.45 -20.97 22.57
CA ALA A 143 -43.17 -22.23 22.53
C ALA A 143 -43.69 -22.64 23.93
N ALA A 144 -42.86 -22.50 24.97
CA ALA A 144 -43.26 -22.78 26.35
C ALA A 144 -44.39 -21.86 26.83
N LEU A 145 -44.31 -20.56 26.53
CA LEU A 145 -45.37 -19.59 26.87
C LEU A 145 -46.68 -19.88 26.13
N ARG A 146 -46.61 -20.28 24.86
CA ARG A 146 -47.80 -20.71 24.10
C ARG A 146 -48.45 -21.94 24.72
N GLN A 147 -47.65 -22.91 25.16
CA GLN A 147 -48.19 -24.09 25.84
C GLN A 147 -48.84 -23.74 27.18
N LEU A 148 -48.19 -22.88 27.98
CA LEU A 148 -48.76 -22.41 29.25
C LEU A 148 -50.10 -21.71 29.03
N LYS A 149 -50.18 -20.85 28.00
CA LYS A 149 -51.42 -20.16 27.65
C LYS A 149 -52.50 -21.15 27.18
N ALA A 150 -52.15 -22.12 26.33
CA ALA A 150 -53.09 -23.14 25.87
C ALA A 150 -53.63 -23.98 27.04
N ASP A 151 -52.76 -24.36 27.97
CA ASP A 151 -53.15 -25.07 29.19
C ASP A 151 -54.08 -24.21 30.07
N GLN A 152 -53.80 -22.92 30.22
CA GLN A 152 -54.67 -21.99 30.94
C GLN A 152 -56.04 -21.81 30.28
N ASP A 153 -56.07 -21.59 28.96
CA ASP A 153 -57.31 -21.45 28.17
C ASP A 153 -58.14 -22.74 28.19
N ALA A 154 -57.49 -23.90 28.30
CA ALA A 154 -58.14 -25.21 28.42
C ALA A 154 -58.49 -25.60 29.88
N HIS A 155 -58.22 -24.74 30.86
CA HIS A 155 -58.39 -25.04 32.29
C HIS A 155 -57.64 -26.31 32.72
N LEU A 156 -56.37 -26.44 32.35
CA LEU A 156 -55.52 -27.60 32.68
C LEU A 156 -54.37 -27.20 33.60
N SER A 157 -54.34 -27.73 34.82
CA SER A 157 -53.17 -27.63 35.69
C SER A 157 -51.97 -28.44 35.12
N PRO A 158 -50.71 -28.08 35.43
CA PRO A 158 -49.51 -28.75 34.91
C PRO A 158 -49.55 -30.28 35.04
N PRO A 159 -49.03 -31.04 34.06
CA PRO A 159 -49.16 -32.50 34.05
C PRO A 159 -48.36 -33.17 35.18
N ASN A 160 -47.33 -32.48 35.67
CA ASN A 160 -46.48 -32.90 36.79
C ASN A 160 -46.97 -32.37 38.14
N LEU A 161 -48.14 -31.73 38.22
CA LEU A 161 -48.69 -31.25 39.47
C LEU A 161 -48.92 -32.42 40.42
N LYS A 162 -48.32 -32.34 41.61
CA LYS A 162 -48.50 -33.28 42.70
C LYS A 162 -48.40 -32.56 44.03
N THR A 163 -49.46 -32.62 44.81
CA THR A 163 -49.56 -31.95 46.10
C THR A 163 -50.48 -32.71 47.04
N ARG A 164 -50.98 -32.08 48.11
CA ARG A 164 -51.86 -32.68 49.10
C ARG A 164 -53.02 -31.79 49.46
N VAL A 165 -54.09 -32.41 49.94
CA VAL A 165 -55.15 -31.73 50.67
C VAL A 165 -54.60 -31.33 52.04
N SER A 166 -54.61 -30.04 52.37
CA SER A 166 -54.18 -29.54 53.68
C SER A 166 -55.33 -29.43 54.65
N GLN A 167 -56.53 -29.11 54.16
CA GLN A 167 -57.73 -29.00 54.97
C GLN A 167 -58.97 -29.39 54.17
N VAL A 168 -59.92 -30.04 54.84
CA VAL A 168 -61.26 -30.31 54.31
C VAL A 168 -62.26 -29.45 55.07
N ILE A 169 -63.18 -28.82 54.34
CA ILE A 169 -64.27 -28.01 54.88
C ILE A 169 -65.57 -28.72 54.49
N ASP A 170 -65.97 -29.68 55.33
CA ASP A 170 -67.05 -30.63 55.04
C ASP A 170 -68.40 -29.94 54.77
N ASP A 171 -68.71 -28.87 55.50
CA ASP A 171 -69.98 -28.14 55.38
C ASP A 171 -70.24 -27.58 53.98
N PHE A 172 -69.18 -27.37 53.18
CA PHE A 172 -69.26 -26.82 51.84
C PHE A 172 -68.76 -27.79 50.75
N ASN A 173 -68.35 -29.01 51.10
CA ASN A 173 -67.64 -29.94 50.21
C ASN A 173 -66.42 -29.27 49.52
N VAL A 174 -65.72 -28.41 50.26
CA VAL A 174 -64.56 -27.66 49.74
C VAL A 174 -63.30 -28.18 50.40
N VAL A 175 -62.22 -28.26 49.63
CA VAL A 175 -60.88 -28.58 50.13
C VAL A 175 -59.93 -27.44 49.88
N VAL A 176 -59.01 -27.27 50.82
CA VAL A 176 -57.82 -26.44 50.67
C VAL A 176 -56.68 -27.38 50.27
N ILE A 177 -56.00 -27.01 49.20
CA ILE A 177 -54.89 -27.76 48.61
C ILE A 177 -53.62 -26.95 48.84
N ASP A 178 -52.56 -27.64 49.26
CA ASP A 178 -51.24 -27.03 49.36
C ASP A 178 -50.74 -26.64 47.96
N GLY A 179 -50.31 -25.40 47.81
CA GLY A 179 -49.85 -24.85 46.56
C GLY A 179 -50.93 -24.24 45.67
N GLY A 180 -50.54 -23.19 44.97
CA GLY A 180 -51.34 -22.41 44.05
C GLY A 180 -50.58 -22.04 42.78
N ALA A 181 -50.83 -20.84 42.27
CA ALA A 181 -50.36 -20.45 40.94
C ALA A 181 -48.84 -20.29 40.87
N ALA A 182 -48.19 -19.81 41.94
CA ALA A 182 -46.78 -19.44 41.88
C ALA A 182 -45.81 -20.60 42.13
N ASP A 183 -46.24 -21.61 42.89
CA ASP A 183 -45.41 -22.75 43.30
C ASP A 183 -45.70 -24.04 42.54
N LEU A 184 -46.97 -24.32 42.24
CA LEU A 184 -47.40 -25.53 41.53
C LEU A 184 -48.06 -25.27 40.18
N GLY A 185 -48.32 -24.00 39.86
CA GLY A 185 -48.96 -23.61 38.59
C GLY A 185 -50.43 -24.03 38.52
N VAL A 186 -51.13 -24.16 39.65
CA VAL A 186 -52.56 -24.54 39.66
C VAL A 186 -53.36 -23.55 38.81
N VAL A 187 -54.23 -24.07 37.95
CA VAL A 187 -55.08 -23.26 37.05
C VAL A 187 -56.52 -23.23 37.58
N PRO A 188 -57.15 -22.05 37.73
CA PRO A 188 -58.57 -21.95 38.07
C PRO A 188 -59.48 -22.65 37.04
N GLY A 189 -60.52 -23.32 37.52
CA GLY A 189 -61.44 -24.14 36.72
C GLY A 189 -60.88 -25.49 36.28
N SER A 190 -59.64 -25.82 36.68
CA SER A 190 -59.05 -27.12 36.33
C SER A 190 -59.58 -28.25 37.19
N LYS A 191 -59.63 -29.44 36.61
CA LYS A 191 -59.96 -30.66 37.32
C LYS A 191 -58.71 -31.30 37.91
N LEU A 192 -58.79 -31.70 39.17
CA LEU A 192 -57.74 -32.43 39.86
C LEU A 192 -58.29 -33.76 40.37
N ALA A 193 -57.42 -34.75 40.54
CA ALA A 193 -57.78 -36.06 41.10
C ALA A 193 -57.18 -36.19 42.49
N VAL A 194 -58.00 -36.65 43.43
CA VAL A 194 -57.57 -37.06 44.77
C VAL A 194 -57.18 -38.53 44.72
N MET A 195 -56.00 -38.83 45.23
CA MET A 195 -55.37 -40.14 45.24
C MET A 195 -55.07 -40.55 46.68
N ARG A 196 -55.53 -41.75 47.06
CA ARG A 196 -55.18 -42.43 48.31
C ARG A 196 -54.66 -43.82 47.98
N ASP A 197 -53.48 -44.16 48.50
CA ASP A 197 -52.80 -45.44 48.24
C ASP A 197 -52.65 -45.80 46.75
N GLY A 198 -52.46 -44.78 45.91
CA GLY A 198 -52.31 -44.95 44.46
C GLY A 198 -53.62 -45.12 43.68
N ASN A 199 -54.77 -45.14 44.36
CA ASN A 199 -56.09 -45.19 43.73
C ASN A 199 -56.75 -43.82 43.72
N LYS A 200 -57.47 -43.51 42.64
CA LYS A 200 -58.28 -42.29 42.55
C LYS A 200 -59.54 -42.46 43.39
N ILE A 201 -59.74 -41.58 44.37
CA ILE A 201 -60.89 -41.64 45.28
C ILE A 201 -61.92 -40.54 45.02
N ALA A 202 -61.54 -39.43 44.37
CA ALA A 202 -62.44 -38.34 43.98
C ALA A 202 -61.82 -37.45 42.87
N GLU A 203 -62.64 -36.60 42.25
CA GLU A 203 -62.22 -35.44 41.48
C GLU A 203 -62.56 -34.14 42.21
N LEU A 204 -61.77 -33.10 41.96
CA LEU A 204 -61.94 -31.75 42.45
C LEU A 204 -62.10 -30.79 41.28
N ASP A 205 -62.90 -29.75 41.48
CA ASP A 205 -63.01 -28.59 40.58
C ASP A 205 -62.41 -27.36 41.26
N VAL A 206 -61.33 -26.81 40.70
CA VAL A 206 -60.58 -25.71 41.32
C VAL A 206 -61.34 -24.39 41.17
N ASN A 207 -61.78 -23.80 42.28
CA ASN A 207 -62.58 -22.57 42.26
C ASN A 207 -61.73 -21.30 42.32
N ALA A 208 -60.72 -21.30 43.20
CA ALA A 208 -59.91 -20.14 43.49
C ALA A 208 -58.45 -20.55 43.70
N VAL A 209 -57.54 -19.74 43.18
CA VAL A 209 -56.10 -19.99 43.25
C VAL A 209 -55.41 -18.74 43.74
N GLU A 210 -54.68 -18.89 44.84
CA GLU A 210 -53.78 -17.87 45.35
C GLU A 210 -52.32 -18.23 45.01
N SER A 211 -51.36 -17.45 45.52
CA SER A 211 -49.94 -17.69 45.19
C SER A 211 -49.42 -19.04 45.68
N ARG A 212 -49.88 -19.54 46.84
CA ARG A 212 -49.34 -20.74 47.52
C ARG A 212 -50.40 -21.70 48.03
N VAL A 213 -51.67 -21.40 47.77
CA VAL A 213 -52.81 -22.19 48.24
C VAL A 213 -53.88 -22.15 47.15
N SER A 214 -54.60 -23.26 47.00
CA SER A 214 -55.76 -23.33 46.12
C SER A 214 -56.95 -23.91 46.85
N THR A 215 -58.14 -23.52 46.41
CA THR A 215 -59.40 -24.00 46.96
C THR A 215 -60.20 -24.67 45.85
N ALA A 216 -60.67 -25.89 46.11
CA ALA A 216 -61.40 -26.68 45.13
C ALA A 216 -62.65 -27.34 45.74
N THR A 217 -63.71 -27.49 44.94
CA THR A 217 -64.92 -28.21 45.33
C THR A 217 -64.75 -29.69 45.02
N ILE A 218 -65.12 -30.57 45.97
CA ILE A 218 -65.19 -32.02 45.73
C ILE A 218 -66.39 -32.29 44.81
N LEU A 219 -66.18 -33.03 43.71
CA LEU A 219 -67.25 -33.46 42.82
C LEU A 219 -67.92 -34.72 43.38
N PRO A 220 -69.13 -34.65 43.98
CA PRO A 220 -69.67 -35.75 44.78
C PRO A 220 -69.94 -37.03 43.97
N THR A 221 -70.27 -36.87 42.69
CA THR A 221 -70.53 -37.98 41.76
C THR A 221 -69.28 -38.80 41.42
N THR A 222 -68.10 -38.29 41.75
CA THR A 222 -66.81 -38.94 41.46
C THR A 222 -66.18 -39.60 42.68
N VAL A 223 -66.78 -39.43 43.86
CA VAL A 223 -66.28 -40.00 45.11
C VAL A 223 -66.51 -41.51 45.10
N THR A 224 -65.47 -42.28 45.39
CA THR A 224 -65.57 -43.74 45.49
C THR A 224 -66.48 -44.12 46.66
N ALA A 225 -67.34 -45.13 46.45
CA ALA A 225 -68.34 -45.52 47.44
C ALA A 225 -67.69 -45.91 48.77
N GLY A 226 -68.13 -45.27 49.87
CA GLY A 226 -67.61 -45.51 51.22
C GLY A 226 -66.34 -44.71 51.57
N GLU A 227 -65.75 -44.00 50.61
CA GLU A 227 -64.60 -43.12 50.84
C GLU A 227 -65.04 -41.67 51.08
N ARG A 228 -64.13 -40.91 51.69
CA ARG A 228 -64.21 -39.44 51.78
C ARG A 228 -62.82 -38.85 51.61
N VAL A 229 -62.76 -37.64 51.06
CA VAL A 229 -61.52 -36.88 50.96
C VAL A 229 -61.09 -36.46 52.36
N GLU A 230 -59.82 -36.63 52.69
CA GLU A 230 -59.25 -36.29 54.00
C GLU A 230 -57.98 -35.45 53.83
N ALA A 231 -57.61 -34.71 54.88
CA ALA A 231 -56.34 -34.01 54.93
C ALA A 231 -55.18 -35.03 54.83
N GLY A 232 -54.19 -34.73 53.99
CA GLY A 232 -53.05 -35.60 53.68
C GLY A 232 -53.18 -36.38 52.38
N ASP A 233 -54.39 -36.49 51.80
CA ASP A 233 -54.59 -37.14 50.50
C ASP A 233 -53.80 -36.44 49.39
N ILE A 234 -53.31 -37.21 48.43
CA ILE A 234 -52.48 -36.69 47.33
C ILE A 234 -53.39 -36.12 46.24
N VAL A 235 -53.05 -34.95 45.72
CA VAL A 235 -53.76 -34.32 44.61
C VAL A 235 -52.87 -34.25 43.39
N VAL A 236 -53.37 -34.68 42.23
CA VAL A 236 -52.67 -34.65 40.94
C VAL A 236 -53.52 -34.02 39.84
N SER A 237 -52.88 -33.52 38.79
CA SER A 237 -53.61 -32.96 37.63
C SER A 237 -54.39 -34.01 36.86
N VAL A 238 -55.59 -33.66 36.40
CA VAL A 238 -56.38 -34.44 35.45
C VAL A 238 -56.29 -33.75 34.08
N ARG A 239 -55.78 -34.48 33.09
CA ARG A 239 -55.75 -34.04 31.68
C ARG A 239 -56.51 -35.05 30.81
N PRO A 240 -57.23 -34.59 29.77
CA PRO A 240 -57.96 -35.45 28.84
C PRO A 240 -57.05 -36.33 27.97
#